data_AF-A0A2A2RST0-F1
#
_entry.id   AF-A0A2A2RST0-F1
#
_cell.length_a   1.000
_cell.length_b   1.000
_cell.length_c   1.000
_cell.angle_alpha   90.00
_cell.angle_beta   90.00
_cell.angle_gamma   90.00
#
_symmetry.space_group_name_H-M   'P 1'
#
loop_
_entity.id
_entity.type
_entity.pdbx_description
1 polymer ?
#
loop_
_entity_poly.entity_id
_entity_poly.type
_entity_poly.pdbx_seq_one_letter_code
_entity_poly.pdbx_strand_id
1 'polypeptide(L)' 'MDLPRIFELPDEVSEWDDKLYFTFLQDHQFGYQALLDDLKARGLETSAEYLHWLEQFKTVEHYLARDFNRRYHQG' A
#
# COMPACT_ATOMS: atom_id res chain seq x y z
N MET A 1 5.02 -12.92 1.55
CA MET A 1 5.35 -11.91 2.56
C MET A 1 4.24 -11.90 3.58
N ASP A 2 4.57 -11.74 4.87
CA ASP A 2 3.57 -11.41 5.89
C ASP A 2 3.27 -9.91 5.74
N LEU A 3 2.00 -9.55 5.52
CA LEU A 3 1.60 -8.16 5.32
C LEU A 3 1.27 -7.52 6.67
N PRO A 4 1.76 -6.31 6.96
CA PRO A 4 1.46 -5.66 8.22
C PRO A 4 -0.02 -5.25 8.25
N ARG A 5 -0.68 -5.49 9.39
CA ARG A 5 -2.07 -5.06 9.67
C ARG A 5 -2.22 -3.55 9.66
N ILE A 6 -1.16 -2.80 9.96
CA ILE A 6 -1.12 -1.35 9.89
C ILE A 6 0.06 -0.99 9.00
N PHE A 7 -0.20 -0.28 7.91
CA PHE A 7 0.84 0.20 7.03
C PHE A 7 1.57 1.38 7.66
N GLU A 8 2.87 1.24 7.85
CA GLU A 8 3.77 2.31 8.30
C GLU A 8 5.05 2.29 7.46
N LEU A 9 5.62 3.47 7.23
CA LEU A 9 6.95 3.55 6.63
C LEU A 9 8.00 3.26 7.70
N PRO A 10 9.01 2.43 7.42
CA PRO A 10 10.14 2.24 8.34
C PRO A 10 10.89 3.54 8.60
N ASP A 11 11.49 3.72 9.77
CA ASP A 11 12.29 4.91 10.09
C ASP A 11 13.46 5.11 9.11
N GLU A 12 14.03 4.01 8.62
CA GLU A 12 15.12 3.95 7.64
C GLU A 12 14.71 4.44 6.24
N VAL A 13 13.41 4.69 6.00
CA VAL A 13 12.90 5.14 4.69
C VAL A 13 13.56 6.42 4.20
N SER A 14 14.08 7.24 5.12
CA SER A 14 14.83 8.45 4.81
C SER A 14 16.17 8.20 4.11
N GLU A 15 16.73 7.00 4.26
CA GLU A 15 17.99 6.56 3.66
C GLU A 15 17.79 5.78 2.35
N TRP A 16 16.54 5.44 2.03
CA TRP A 16 16.23 4.65 0.84
C TRP A 16 16.35 5.48 -0.43
N ASP A 17 16.85 4.83 -1.48
CA ASP A 17 16.74 5.40 -2.82
C ASP A 17 15.30 5.31 -3.34
N ASP A 18 15.01 6.09 -4.39
CA ASP A 18 13.68 6.17 -5.01
C ASP A 18 13.17 4.80 -5.48
N LYS A 19 14.06 3.90 -5.92
CA LYS A 19 13.68 2.59 -6.42
C LYS A 19 13.26 1.68 -5.26
N LEU A 20 14.01 1.68 -4.17
CA LEU A 20 13.70 0.89 -2.97
C LEU A 20 12.38 1.36 -2.36
N TYR A 21 12.20 2.68 -2.22
CA TYR A 21 10.95 3.27 -1.75
C TYR A 21 9.75 2.87 -2.60
N PHE A 22 9.87 2.98 -3.93
CA PHE A 22 8.80 2.62 -4.84
C PHE A 22 8.48 1.13 -4.81
N THR A 23 9.51 0.27 -4.79
CA THR A 23 9.33 -1.19 -4.73
C THR A 23 8.61 -1.60 -3.45
N PHE A 24 8.99 -1.02 -2.31
CA PHE A 24 8.32 -1.25 -1.04
C PHE A 24 6.83 -0.91 -1.09
N LEU A 25 6.48 0.25 -1.66
CA LEU A 25 5.08 0.66 -1.82
C LEU A 25 4.31 -0.28 -2.75
N GLN A 26 4.90 -0.68 -3.89
CA GLN A 26 4.27 -1.60 -4.84
C GLN A 26 4.03 -2.98 -4.22
N ASP A 27 4.98 -3.52 -3.48
CA ASP A 27 4.84 -4.83 -2.83
C ASP A 27 3.66 -4.84 -1.85
N HIS A 28 3.48 -3.77 -1.08
CA HIS A 28 2.34 -3.60 -0.18
C HIS A 28 1.03 -3.39 -0.94
N GLN A 29 1.04 -2.58 -2.00
CA GLN A 29 -0.13 -2.36 -2.86
C GLN A 29 -0.64 -3.70 -3.42
N PHE A 30 0.24 -4.51 -4.01
CA PHE A 30 -0.14 -5.83 -4.56
C PHE A 30 -0.57 -6.81 -3.46
N GLY A 31 0.10 -6.80 -2.32
CA GLY A 31 -0.26 -7.64 -1.18
C GLY A 31 -1.67 -7.35 -0.66
N TYR A 32 -1.99 -6.08 -0.41
CA TYR A 32 -3.31 -5.67 0.05
C TYR A 32 -4.38 -5.90 -1.02
N GLN A 33 -4.07 -5.65 -2.29
CA GLN A 33 -4.99 -5.96 -3.39
C GLN A 33 -5.36 -7.45 -3.43
N ALA A 34 -4.38 -8.35 -3.30
CA ALA A 34 -4.64 -9.79 -3.27
C ALA A 34 -5.53 -10.22 -2.10
N LEU A 35 -5.35 -9.62 -0.91
CA LEU A 35 -6.23 -9.87 0.25
C LEU A 35 -7.65 -9.37 0.00
N LEU A 36 -7.80 -8.18 -0.57
CA LEU A 36 -9.11 -7.63 -0.92
C LEU A 36 -9.82 -8.49 -1.96
N ASP A 37 -9.10 -8.99 -2.96
CA ASP A 37 -9.64 -9.86 -3.99
C ASP A 37 -10.08 -11.22 -3.44
N ASP A 38 -9.34 -11.82 -2.50
CA ASP A 38 -9.75 -13.05 -1.79
C ASP A 38 -11.05 -12.83 -0.99
N LEU A 39 -11.08 -11.77 -0.18
CA LEU A 39 -12.25 -11.42 0.62
C LEU A 39 -13.47 -11.14 -0.26
N LYS A 40 -13.26 -10.46 -1.39
CA LYS A 40 -14.30 -10.21 -2.38
C LYS A 40 -14.80 -11.50 -3.03
N ALA A 41 -13.91 -12.41 -3.42
CA ALA A 41 -14.27 -13.71 -3.97
C ALA A 41 -15.10 -14.56 -2.98
N ARG A 42 -14.92 -14.32 -1.68
CA ARG A 42 -15.68 -14.95 -0.60
C ARG A 42 -16.96 -14.20 -0.22
N GLY A 43 -17.29 -13.10 -0.90
CA GLY A 43 -18.48 -12.29 -0.63
C GLY A 43 -18.41 -11.43 0.63
N LEU A 44 -17.21 -11.10 1.11
CA LEU A 44 -16.97 -10.39 2.38
C LEU A 44 -16.66 -8.90 2.21
N GLU A 45 -17.09 -8.27 1.11
CA GLU A 45 -16.82 -6.85 0.78
C GLU A 45 -17.33 -5.83 1.82
N THR A 46 -18.28 -6.24 2.67
CA THR A 46 -18.83 -5.38 3.76
C THR A 46 -18.31 -5.76 5.14
N SER A 47 -17.43 -6.76 5.23
CA SER A 47 -16.87 -7.19 6.51
C SER A 47 -15.92 -6.14 7.08
N ALA A 48 -15.81 -6.11 8.42
CA ALA A 48 -14.83 -5.25 9.10
C ALA A 48 -13.40 -5.54 8.64
N GLU A 49 -13.09 -6.79 8.31
CA GLU A 49 -11.79 -7.19 7.79
C GLU A 49 -11.51 -6.59 6.41
N TYR A 50 -12.46 -6.68 5.48
CA TYR A 50 -12.31 -6.07 4.15
C TYR A 50 -12.16 -4.55 4.25
N LEU A 51 -13.00 -3.89 5.05
CA LEU A 51 -12.93 -2.44 5.23
C LEU A 51 -11.59 -1.99 5.83
N HIS A 52 -11.05 -2.76 6.77
CA HIS A 52 -9.74 -2.52 7.34
C HIS A 52 -8.62 -2.64 6.31
N TRP A 53 -8.58 -3.73 5.52
CA TRP A 53 -7.57 -3.90 4.48
C TRP A 53 -7.70 -2.85 3.37
N LEU A 54 -8.93 -2.41 3.07
CA LEU A 54 -9.19 -1.35 2.10
C LEU A 54 -8.62 -0.01 2.58
N GLU A 55 -8.65 0.27 3.87
CA GLU A 55 -8.03 1.45 4.47
C GLU A 55 -6.50 1.40 4.35
N GLN A 56 -5.88 0.24 4.60
CA GLN A 56 -4.43 0.06 4.44
C GLN A 56 -4.02 0.24 2.96
N PHE A 57 -4.77 -0.36 2.04
CA PHE A 57 -4.56 -0.18 0.60
C PHE A 57 -4.62 1.29 0.19
N LYS A 58 -5.68 2.02 0.60
CA LYS A 58 -5.81 3.45 0.32
C LYS A 58 -4.67 4.29 0.88
N THR A 59 -4.13 3.89 2.02
CA THR A 59 -2.98 4.56 2.63
C THR A 59 -1.75 4.43 1.73
N VAL A 60 -1.45 3.22 1.24
CA VAL A 60 -0.37 2.98 0.27
C VAL A 60 -0.59 3.76 -1.02
N GLU A 61 -1.81 3.77 -1.56
CA GLU A 61 -2.16 4.56 -2.77
C GLU A 61 -1.85 6.05 -2.60
N HIS A 62 -2.12 6.63 -1.43
CA HIS A 62 -1.79 8.02 -1.16
C HIS A 62 -0.27 8.27 -1.18
N TYR A 63 0.53 7.33 -0.66
CA TYR A 63 2.00 7.44 -0.74
C TYR A 63 2.50 7.31 -2.18
N LEU A 64 1.97 6.37 -2.96
CA LEU A 64 2.31 6.21 -4.38
C LEU A 64 1.96 7.47 -5.20
N ALA A 65 0.78 8.03 -5.00
CA ALA A 65 0.35 9.26 -5.68
C ALA A 65 1.27 10.45 -5.32
N ARG A 66 1.67 10.56 -4.04
CA ARG A 66 2.60 11.61 -3.60
C ARG A 66 3.98 11.44 -4.21
N ASP A 67 4.50 10.21 -4.26
CA ASP A 67 5.80 9.91 -4.87
C ASP A 67 5.78 10.18 -6.38
N PHE A 68 4.71 9.78 -7.08
CA PHE A 68 4.50 10.12 -8.48
C PHE A 68 4.52 11.64 -8.69
N ASN A 69 3.75 12.41 -7.90
CA ASN A 69 3.73 13.86 -8.01
C ASN A 69 5.11 14.50 -7.76
N ARG A 70 5.87 14.00 -6.78
CA ARG A 70 7.24 14.45 -6.54
C ARG A 70 8.13 14.24 -7.76
N ARG A 71 8.03 13.08 -8.42
CA ARG A 71 8.90 12.71 -9.56
C ARG A 71 8.55 13.46 -10.85
N TYR A 72 7.27 13.73 -11.09
CA TYR A 72 6.80 14.22 -12.40
C TYR A 72 6.34 15.68 -12.41
N HIS A 73 6.17 16.33 -11.26
CA HIS A 73 5.73 17.73 -11.17
C HIS A 73 6.72 18.67 -10.48
N GLN A 74 7.91 18.21 -10.08
CA GLN A 74 9.01 19.08 -9.62
C GLN A 74 10.12 19.27 -10.68
N GLY A 75 9.75 19.31 -11.96
CA GLY A 75 10.63 19.74 -13.07
C GLY A 75 10.48 21.21 -13.39
#